data_AF-A0A925LSN6-F1
#
_entry.id   AF-A0A925LSN6-F1
#
_cell.length_a   1.000
_cell.length_b   1.000
_cell.length_c   1.000
_cell.angle_alpha   90.00
_cell.angle_beta   90.00
_cell.angle_gamma   90.00
#
_symmetry.space_group_name_H-M   'P 1'
#
loop_
_entity.id
_entity.type
_entity.pdbx_description
1 polymer ?
#
loop_
_entity_poly.entity_id
_entity_poly.type
_entity_poly.pdbx_seq_one_letter_code
_entity_poly.pdbx_strand_id
1 'polypeptide(L)'
;MDNPVIVGAVAAIVGLAIGYFVDRLIKGGAYKTRDEIIRQAERDAENVKKDLELKLKEDMLKRRESLESKMEEVRGSQRERDRELDKRESQLEEQQESIRKKEKMLQSTQQKLAERVKAMEAKDAELNRLLKEEQEVLYKTSELTREQATEQLLKRLDRELTDQTGAMILKHEAEVKIDSERRAREIIGMAVQRYASAHTSESTVSTVDIPSDEVKGRIIGREGRNIRAFEKATGVDVIVDDTPGVVIVSAFDSVRREIGKLSLTKLIQDGRIHPSRIEEIVAET
;
A
#
# COMPACT_ATOMS: atom_id res chain seq x y z
N MET A 1 129.13 29.15 -30.69
CA MET A 1 128.13 29.07 -29.62
C MET A 1 126.90 28.49 -30.28
N ASP A 2 126.47 27.29 -29.86
CA ASP A 2 125.13 26.68 -30.05
C ASP A 2 125.29 25.16 -29.93
N ASN A 3 125.15 24.65 -28.70
CA ASN A 3 125.40 23.25 -28.38
C ASN A 3 124.10 22.44 -28.60
N PRO A 4 124.03 21.52 -29.59
CA PRO A 4 122.82 20.77 -29.92
C PRO A 4 122.30 19.91 -28.76
N VAL A 5 123.17 19.56 -27.80
CA VAL A 5 122.81 18.84 -26.56
C VAL A 5 121.97 19.71 -25.61
N ILE A 6 122.23 21.02 -25.55
CA ILE A 6 121.49 21.95 -24.68
C ILE A 6 120.08 22.19 -25.25
N VAL A 7 119.96 22.34 -26.57
CA VAL A 7 118.67 22.51 -27.26
C VAL A 7 117.78 21.27 -27.08
N GLY A 8 118.34 20.06 -27.19
CA GLY A 8 117.63 18.82 -26.92
C GLY A 8 117.16 18.67 -25.48
N ALA A 9 117.99 19.07 -24.50
CA ALA A 9 117.63 19.04 -23.08
C ALA A 9 116.51 20.03 -22.74
N VAL A 10 116.55 21.25 -23.29
CA VAL A 10 115.49 22.25 -23.11
C VAL A 10 114.18 21.79 -23.74
N ALA A 11 114.22 21.21 -24.95
CA ALA A 11 113.04 20.64 -25.59
C ALA A 11 112.41 19.50 -24.79
N ALA A 12 113.23 18.63 -24.18
CA ALA A 12 112.74 17.55 -23.32
C ALA A 12 112.08 18.07 -22.03
N ILE A 13 112.65 19.10 -21.41
CA ILE A 13 112.07 19.74 -20.22
C ILE A 13 110.74 20.43 -20.56
N VAL A 14 110.68 21.13 -21.69
CA VAL A 14 109.44 21.77 -22.16
C VAL A 14 108.38 20.72 -22.52
N GLY A 15 108.76 19.62 -23.17
CA GLY A 15 107.87 18.50 -23.46
C GLY A 15 107.30 17.83 -22.20
N LEU A 16 108.14 17.63 -21.18
CA LEU A 16 107.69 17.10 -19.87
C LEU A 16 106.78 18.08 -19.13
N ALA A 17 107.09 19.38 -19.17
CA ALA A 17 106.25 20.41 -18.56
C ALA A 17 104.88 20.50 -19.24
N ILE A 18 104.84 20.50 -20.57
CA ILE A 18 103.59 20.49 -21.35
C ILE A 18 102.82 19.19 -21.08
N GLY A 19 103.49 18.03 -21.10
CA GLY A 19 102.88 16.73 -20.82
C GLY A 19 102.26 16.66 -19.41
N TYR A 20 102.96 17.16 -18.40
CA TYR A 20 102.44 17.26 -17.03
C TYR A 20 101.23 18.20 -16.94
N PHE A 21 101.24 19.33 -17.65
CA PHE A 21 100.13 20.28 -17.66
C PHE A 21 98.89 19.73 -18.36
N VAL A 22 99.07 19.05 -19.50
CA VAL A 22 97.99 18.39 -20.26
C VAL A 22 97.40 17.23 -19.45
N ASP A 23 98.23 16.38 -18.85
CA ASP A 23 97.78 15.29 -17.97
C ASP A 23 97.00 15.82 -16.76
N ARG A 24 97.44 16.94 -16.16
CA ARG A 24 96.75 17.60 -15.05
C ARG A 24 95.43 18.25 -15.45
N LEU A 25 95.33 18.81 -16.66
CA LEU A 25 94.08 19.36 -17.20
C LEU A 25 93.06 18.25 -17.51
N ILE A 26 93.49 17.16 -18.14
CA ILE A 26 92.62 16.02 -18.48
C ILE A 26 92.14 15.32 -17.21
N LYS A 27 93.05 15.02 -16.27
CA LYS A 27 92.69 14.43 -14.98
C LYS A 27 91.80 15.37 -14.17
N GLY A 28 92.11 16.66 -14.11
CA GLY A 28 91.29 17.66 -13.42
C GLY A 28 89.87 17.79 -13.97
N GLY A 29 89.70 17.68 -15.30
CA GLY A 29 88.39 17.58 -15.96
C GLY A 29 87.65 16.29 -15.59
N ALA A 30 88.34 15.14 -15.63
CA ALA A 30 87.77 13.85 -15.27
C ALA A 30 87.33 13.76 -13.80
N TYR A 31 88.06 14.40 -12.87
CA TYR A 31 87.66 14.49 -11.45
C TYR A 31 86.39 15.33 -11.27
N LYS A 32 86.27 16.47 -11.97
CA LYS A 32 85.04 17.29 -11.92
C LYS A 32 83.83 16.54 -12.48
N THR A 33 83.99 15.86 -13.61
CA THR A 33 82.91 15.03 -14.19
C THR A 33 82.52 13.87 -13.26
N ARG A 34 83.50 13.24 -12.60
CA ARG A 34 83.22 12.20 -11.60
C ARG A 34 82.43 12.73 -10.41
N ASP A 35 82.82 13.88 -9.85
CA ASP A 35 82.14 14.49 -8.72
C ASP A 35 80.72 14.96 -9.10
N GLU A 36 80.52 15.44 -10.32
CA GLU A 36 79.20 15.79 -10.86
C GLU A 36 78.30 14.56 -11.02
N ILE A 37 78.84 13.44 -11.53
CA ILE A 37 78.11 12.18 -11.63
C ILE A 37 77.73 11.65 -10.23
N ILE A 38 78.64 11.71 -9.25
CA ILE A 38 78.35 11.29 -7.87
C ILE A 38 77.28 12.19 -7.25
N ARG A 39 77.40 13.52 -7.37
CA ARG A 39 76.36 14.44 -6.87
C ARG A 39 75.02 14.24 -7.56
N GLN A 40 75.02 13.92 -8.86
CA GLN A 40 73.79 13.62 -9.58
C GLN A 40 73.16 12.31 -9.06
N ALA A 41 73.96 11.27 -8.88
CA ALA A 41 73.51 10.00 -8.31
C ALA A 41 72.99 10.16 -6.87
N GLU A 42 73.63 10.99 -6.04
CA GLU A 42 73.17 11.32 -4.69
C GLU A 42 71.82 12.06 -4.71
N ARG A 43 71.66 13.06 -5.59
CA ARG A 43 70.39 13.77 -5.76
C ARG A 43 69.29 12.85 -6.27
N ASP A 44 69.59 11.98 -7.23
CA ASP A 44 68.63 11.02 -7.77
C ASP A 44 68.24 10.00 -6.70
N ALA A 45 69.19 9.52 -5.89
CA ALA A 45 68.91 8.64 -4.74
C ALA A 45 68.06 9.34 -3.67
N GLU A 46 68.32 10.61 -3.38
CA GLU A 46 67.52 11.40 -2.44
C GLU A 46 66.09 11.63 -2.97
N ASN A 47 65.94 11.92 -4.26
CA ASN A 47 64.64 12.05 -4.91
C ASN A 47 63.86 10.74 -4.90
N VAL A 48 64.50 9.62 -5.26
CA VAL A 48 63.90 8.28 -5.20
C VAL A 48 63.45 7.95 -3.77
N LYS A 49 64.26 8.28 -2.76
CA LYS A 49 63.89 8.09 -1.35
C LYS A 49 62.67 8.93 -0.97
N LYS A 50 62.63 10.21 -1.34
CA LYS A 50 61.49 11.10 -1.09
C LYS A 50 60.22 10.60 -1.80
N ASP A 51 60.32 10.17 -3.05
CA ASP A 51 59.21 9.61 -3.81
C ASP A 51 58.68 8.31 -3.20
N LEU A 52 59.56 7.44 -2.72
CA LEU A 52 59.19 6.23 -1.98
C LEU A 52 58.48 6.58 -0.66
N GLU A 53 59.01 7.54 0.10
CA GLU A 53 58.37 7.99 1.35
C GLU A 53 56.99 8.62 1.10
N LEU A 54 56.84 9.38 0.01
CA LEU A 54 55.55 9.95 -0.39
C LEU A 54 54.56 8.86 -0.81
N LYS A 55 54.97 7.90 -1.65
CA LYS A 55 54.13 6.76 -2.04
C LYS A 55 53.70 5.92 -0.83
N LEU A 56 54.63 5.66 0.10
CA LEU A 56 54.30 4.94 1.34
C LEU A 56 53.29 5.73 2.19
N LYS A 57 53.44 7.05 2.31
CA LYS A 57 52.45 7.89 3.01
C LYS A 57 51.10 7.87 2.32
N GLU A 58 51.06 7.98 0.99
CA GLU A 58 49.83 7.92 0.20
C GLU A 58 49.13 6.57 0.35
N ASP A 59 49.86 5.47 0.24
CA ASP A 59 49.33 4.11 0.42
C ASP A 59 48.82 3.89 1.86
N MET A 60 49.52 4.42 2.86
CA MET A 60 49.08 4.37 4.26
C MET A 60 47.80 5.18 4.49
N LEU A 61 47.68 6.36 3.87
CA LEU A 61 46.46 7.17 3.91
C LEU A 61 45.29 6.45 3.24
N LYS A 62 45.48 5.93 2.02
CA LYS A 62 44.45 5.16 1.31
C LYS A 62 44.01 3.92 2.08
N ARG A 63 44.94 3.19 2.69
CA ARG A 63 44.62 2.05 3.55
C ARG A 63 43.83 2.47 4.79
N ARG A 64 44.22 3.58 5.41
CA ARG A 64 43.51 4.13 6.57
C ARG A 64 42.09 4.56 6.22
N GLU A 65 41.89 5.29 5.13
CA GLU A 65 40.56 5.69 4.64
C GLU A 65 39.70 4.46 4.31
N SER A 66 40.25 3.46 3.65
CA SER A 66 39.54 2.21 3.36
C SER A 66 39.13 1.45 4.64
N LEU A 67 40.01 1.44 5.65
CA LEU A 67 39.70 0.83 6.95
C LEU A 67 38.63 1.63 7.70
N GLU A 68 38.73 2.96 7.74
CA GLU A 68 37.73 3.82 8.38
C GLU A 68 36.36 3.65 7.71
N SER A 69 36.30 3.62 6.38
CA SER A 69 35.06 3.37 5.63
C SER A 69 34.46 1.99 5.92
N LYS A 70 35.27 0.92 5.94
CA LYS A 70 34.82 -0.43 6.32
C LYS A 70 34.32 -0.49 7.76
N MET A 71 35.00 0.20 8.68
CA MET A 71 34.57 0.26 10.09
C MET A 71 33.24 1.00 10.22
N GLU A 72 33.01 2.05 9.44
CA GLU A 72 31.74 2.77 9.41
C GLU A 72 30.61 1.90 8.83
N GLU A 73 30.87 1.19 7.74
CA GLU A 73 29.92 0.23 7.15
C GLU A 73 29.54 -0.88 8.14
N VAL A 74 30.53 -1.49 8.78
CA VAL A 74 30.30 -2.52 9.82
C VAL A 74 29.49 -1.94 10.99
N ARG A 75 29.83 -0.74 11.47
CA ARG A 75 29.06 -0.06 12.53
C ARG A 75 27.62 0.25 12.10
N GLY A 76 27.42 0.65 10.84
CA GLY A 76 26.11 0.88 10.27
C GLY A 76 25.27 -0.39 10.26
N SER A 77 25.81 -1.47 9.69
CA SER A 77 25.14 -2.77 9.63
C SER A 77 24.84 -3.36 11.02
N GLN A 78 25.73 -3.15 11.99
CA GLN A 78 25.50 -3.58 13.37
C GLN A 78 24.34 -2.80 14.01
N ARG A 79 24.29 -1.47 13.84
CA ARG A 79 23.18 -0.65 14.35
C ARG A 79 21.84 -1.02 13.74
N GLU A 80 21.82 -1.39 12.45
CA GLU A 80 20.60 -1.86 11.80
C GLU A 80 20.12 -3.20 12.37
N ARG A 81 21.05 -4.15 12.57
CA ARG A 81 20.75 -5.43 13.22
C ARG A 81 20.25 -5.25 14.65
N ASP A 82 20.89 -4.39 15.43
CA ASP A 82 20.48 -4.10 16.81
C ASP A 82 19.06 -3.53 16.84
N ARG A 83 18.73 -2.59 15.95
CA ARG A 83 17.36 -2.05 15.81
C ARG A 83 16.34 -3.11 15.40
N GLU A 84 16.71 -4.03 14.50
CA GLU A 84 15.81 -5.11 14.11
C GLU A 84 15.58 -6.09 15.27
N LEU A 85 16.61 -6.39 16.04
CA LEU A 85 16.52 -7.23 17.24
C LEU A 85 15.63 -6.58 18.30
N ASP A 86 15.84 -5.31 18.63
CA ASP A 86 15.01 -4.57 19.59
C ASP A 86 13.53 -4.60 19.19
N LYS A 87 13.25 -4.43 17.89
CA LYS A 87 11.88 -4.49 17.36
C LYS A 87 11.27 -5.89 17.52
N ARG A 88 12.04 -6.94 17.23
CA ARG A 88 11.57 -8.32 17.41
C ARG A 88 11.36 -8.65 18.89
N GLU A 89 12.25 -8.18 19.77
CA GLU A 89 12.14 -8.38 21.22
C GLU A 89 10.87 -7.73 21.76
N SER A 90 10.61 -6.47 21.41
CA SER A 90 9.38 -5.78 21.81
C SER A 90 8.11 -6.48 21.28
N GLN A 91 8.13 -7.00 20.06
CA GLN A 91 7.00 -7.78 19.52
C GLN A 91 6.79 -9.10 20.28
N LEU A 92 7.87 -9.79 20.66
CA LEU A 92 7.79 -11.02 21.45
C LEU A 92 7.27 -10.75 22.86
N GLU A 93 7.69 -9.65 23.49
CA GLU A 93 7.19 -9.23 24.80
C GLU A 93 5.68 -8.95 24.76
N GLU A 94 5.20 -8.21 23.76
CA GLU A 94 3.77 -7.93 23.58
C GLU A 94 2.96 -9.23 23.37
N GLN A 95 3.47 -10.14 22.54
CA GLN A 95 2.87 -11.45 22.33
C GLN A 95 2.83 -12.27 23.64
N GLN A 96 3.91 -12.26 24.42
CA GLN A 96 3.99 -12.98 25.68
C GLN A 96 3.00 -12.41 26.71
N GLU A 97 2.84 -11.08 26.78
CA GLU A 97 1.85 -10.45 27.65
C GLU A 97 0.43 -10.82 27.22
N SER A 98 0.15 -10.81 25.93
CA SER A 98 -1.14 -11.22 25.36
C SER A 98 -1.48 -12.69 25.69
N ILE A 99 -0.50 -13.59 25.55
CA ILE A 99 -0.65 -15.00 25.93
C ILE A 99 -0.95 -15.13 27.42
N ARG A 100 -0.17 -14.47 28.29
CA ARG A 100 -0.41 -14.49 29.75
C ARG A 100 -1.81 -13.97 30.14
N LYS A 101 -2.31 -12.94 29.46
CA LYS A 101 -3.69 -12.44 29.66
C LYS A 101 -4.73 -13.48 29.26
N LYS A 102 -4.54 -14.14 28.11
CA LYS A 102 -5.43 -15.21 27.63
C LYS A 102 -5.42 -16.42 28.56
N GLU A 103 -4.26 -16.83 29.06
CA GLU A 103 -4.12 -17.92 30.03
C GLU A 103 -4.89 -17.63 31.32
N LYS A 104 -4.74 -16.43 31.89
CA LYS A 104 -5.50 -16.03 33.08
C LYS A 104 -7.01 -16.03 32.84
N MET A 105 -7.44 -15.54 31.68
CA MET A 105 -8.87 -15.53 31.31
C MET A 105 -9.42 -16.94 31.12
N LEU A 106 -8.64 -17.83 30.50
CA LEU A 106 -8.99 -19.24 30.32
C LEU A 106 -9.10 -19.94 31.67
N GLN A 107 -8.14 -19.74 32.57
CA GLN A 107 -8.16 -20.31 33.91
C GLN A 107 -9.38 -19.85 34.72
N SER A 108 -9.71 -18.55 34.67
CA SER A 108 -10.92 -18.03 35.32
C SER A 108 -12.20 -18.63 34.74
N THR A 109 -12.26 -18.79 33.41
CA THR A 109 -13.40 -19.41 32.74
C THR A 109 -13.55 -20.88 33.11
N GLN A 110 -12.45 -21.63 33.17
CA GLN A 110 -12.44 -23.04 33.60
C GLN A 110 -12.89 -23.18 35.05
N GLN A 111 -12.44 -22.31 35.95
CA GLN A 111 -12.88 -22.33 37.34
C GLN A 111 -14.38 -22.05 37.48
N LYS A 112 -14.89 -21.02 36.79
CA LYS A 112 -16.34 -20.72 36.75
C LYS A 112 -17.16 -21.85 36.16
N LEU A 113 -16.64 -22.52 35.13
CA LEU A 113 -17.30 -23.66 34.51
C LEU A 113 -17.36 -24.84 35.49
N ALA A 114 -16.26 -25.14 36.18
CA ALA A 114 -16.20 -26.19 37.19
C ALA A 114 -17.17 -25.92 38.35
N GLU A 115 -17.28 -24.67 38.81
CA GLU A 115 -18.26 -24.26 39.83
C GLU A 115 -19.71 -24.45 39.34
N ARG A 116 -20.01 -24.08 38.08
CA ARG A 116 -21.33 -24.30 37.48
C ARG A 116 -21.69 -25.77 37.36
N VAL A 117 -20.75 -26.61 36.93
CA VAL A 117 -20.96 -28.06 36.84
C VAL A 117 -21.30 -28.63 38.21
N LYS A 118 -20.52 -28.31 39.25
CA LYS A 118 -20.82 -28.74 40.62
C LYS A 118 -22.18 -28.27 41.12
N ALA A 119 -22.56 -27.02 40.82
CA ALA A 119 -23.86 -26.49 41.20
C ALA A 119 -25.02 -27.21 40.47
N MET A 120 -24.81 -27.59 39.21
CA MET A 120 -25.78 -28.31 38.40
C MET A 120 -25.94 -29.76 38.88
N GLU A 121 -24.84 -30.44 39.19
CA GLU A 121 -24.85 -31.78 39.80
C GLU A 121 -25.59 -31.78 41.15
N ALA A 122 -25.39 -30.75 41.98
CA ALA A 122 -26.11 -30.61 43.25
C ALA A 122 -27.62 -30.43 43.04
N LYS A 123 -28.02 -29.61 42.06
CA LYS A 123 -29.44 -29.41 41.71
C LYS A 123 -30.07 -30.68 41.16
N ASP A 124 -29.38 -31.42 40.29
CA ASP A 124 -29.87 -32.70 39.77
C ASP A 124 -30.07 -33.72 40.89
N ALA A 125 -29.15 -33.77 41.87
CA ALA A 125 -29.30 -34.63 43.04
C ALA A 125 -30.52 -34.23 43.90
N GLU A 126 -30.72 -32.93 44.12
CA GLU A 126 -31.88 -32.40 44.86
C GLU A 126 -33.20 -32.69 44.12
N LEU A 127 -33.25 -32.46 42.81
CA LEU A 127 -34.41 -32.74 41.96
C LEU A 127 -34.80 -34.21 42.00
N ASN A 128 -33.81 -35.11 41.89
CA ASN A 128 -34.04 -36.55 42.00
C ASN A 128 -34.55 -36.97 43.39
N ARG A 129 -34.12 -36.29 44.46
CA ARG A 129 -34.66 -36.50 45.81
C ARG A 129 -36.10 -36.04 45.89
N LEU A 130 -36.39 -34.83 45.39
CA LEU A 130 -37.73 -34.25 45.41
C LEU A 130 -38.73 -35.10 44.63
N LEU A 131 -38.34 -35.61 43.46
CA LEU A 131 -39.15 -36.52 42.64
C LEU A 131 -39.49 -37.82 43.38
N LYS A 132 -38.53 -38.37 44.14
CA LYS A 132 -38.79 -39.55 44.99
C LYS A 132 -39.75 -39.23 46.13
N GLU A 133 -39.57 -38.10 46.81
CA GLU A 133 -40.46 -37.65 47.88
C GLU A 133 -41.88 -37.40 47.34
N GLU A 134 -42.02 -36.75 46.18
CA GLU A 134 -43.31 -36.53 45.53
C GLU A 134 -43.98 -37.86 45.16
N GLN A 135 -43.23 -38.83 44.61
CA GLN A 135 -43.75 -40.18 44.36
C GLN A 135 -44.26 -40.85 45.64
N GLU A 136 -43.49 -40.83 46.73
CA GLU A 136 -43.91 -41.42 48.00
C GLU A 136 -45.15 -40.74 48.58
N VAL A 137 -45.23 -39.41 48.49
CA VAL A 137 -46.40 -38.64 48.95
C VAL A 137 -47.61 -38.94 48.08
N LEU A 138 -47.46 -39.03 46.75
CA LEU A 138 -48.53 -39.48 45.86
C LEU A 138 -49.02 -40.86 46.28
N TYR A 139 -48.13 -41.84 46.46
CA TYR A 139 -48.51 -43.19 46.90
C TYR A 139 -49.22 -43.23 48.27
N LYS A 140 -48.87 -42.32 49.20
CA LYS A 140 -49.49 -42.25 50.54
C LYS A 140 -50.79 -41.45 50.58
N THR A 141 -50.89 -40.39 49.77
CA THR A 141 -52.01 -39.44 49.81
C THR A 141 -53.11 -39.86 48.84
N SER A 142 -52.79 -40.72 47.88
CA SER A 142 -53.75 -41.20 46.92
C SER A 142 -54.33 -42.55 47.33
N GLU A 143 -55.61 -42.58 47.70
CA GLU A 143 -56.48 -43.73 47.41
C GLU A 143 -56.70 -43.92 45.88
N LEU A 144 -55.82 -43.34 45.05
CA LEU A 144 -55.83 -43.50 43.61
C LEU A 144 -55.07 -44.77 43.26
N THR A 145 -55.59 -45.53 42.30
CA THR A 145 -54.83 -46.65 41.74
C THR A 145 -53.61 -46.12 40.97
N ARG A 146 -52.60 -46.98 40.80
CA ARG A 146 -51.35 -46.63 40.10
C ARG A 146 -51.61 -46.02 38.73
N GLU A 147 -52.65 -46.48 38.04
CA GLU A 147 -53.07 -45.96 36.74
C GLU A 147 -53.53 -44.49 36.82
N GLN A 148 -54.32 -44.12 37.83
CA GLN A 148 -54.85 -42.76 37.99
C GLN A 148 -53.77 -41.74 38.33
N ALA A 149 -52.82 -42.10 39.20
CA ALA A 149 -51.67 -41.25 39.51
C ALA A 149 -50.76 -41.05 38.29
N THR A 150 -50.55 -42.11 37.51
CA THR A 150 -49.76 -42.06 36.27
C THR A 150 -50.43 -41.17 35.22
N GLU A 151 -51.75 -41.27 35.05
CA GLU A 151 -52.50 -40.43 34.10
C GLU A 151 -52.43 -38.94 34.48
N GLN A 152 -52.53 -38.62 35.77
CA GLN A 152 -52.47 -37.25 36.26
C GLN A 152 -51.07 -36.64 36.11
N LEU A 153 -50.01 -37.43 36.35
CA LEU A 153 -48.62 -37.02 36.13
C LEU A 153 -48.36 -36.78 34.63
N LEU A 154 -48.79 -37.70 33.76
CA LEU A 154 -48.65 -37.55 32.31
C LEU A 154 -49.39 -36.31 31.80
N LYS A 155 -50.60 -36.01 32.31
CA LYS A 155 -51.33 -34.78 31.95
C LYS A 155 -50.62 -33.50 32.39
N ARG A 156 -49.96 -33.49 33.56
CA ARG A 156 -49.15 -32.33 33.99
C ARG A 156 -47.92 -32.17 33.11
N LEU A 157 -47.20 -33.25 32.85
CA LEU A 157 -46.02 -33.25 31.99
C LEU A 157 -46.37 -32.80 30.57
N ASP A 158 -47.49 -33.26 30.03
CA ASP A 158 -47.97 -32.88 28.70
C ASP A 158 -48.28 -31.38 28.62
N ARG A 159 -48.91 -30.79 29.65
CA ARG A 159 -49.11 -29.33 29.72
C ARG A 159 -47.79 -28.58 29.79
N GLU A 160 -46.88 -29.00 30.65
CA GLU A 160 -45.59 -28.32 30.84
C GLU A 160 -44.72 -28.39 29.58
N LEU A 161 -44.68 -29.55 28.92
CA LEU A 161 -44.02 -29.71 27.63
C LEU A 161 -44.69 -28.87 26.54
N THR A 162 -46.03 -28.78 26.51
CA THR A 162 -46.75 -27.95 25.55
C THR A 162 -46.41 -26.47 25.74
N ASP A 163 -46.38 -25.99 26.98
CA ASP A 163 -46.05 -24.60 27.29
C ASP A 163 -44.58 -24.28 26.94
N GLN A 164 -43.64 -25.17 27.28
CA GLN A 164 -42.23 -25.03 26.93
C GLN A 164 -42.01 -25.06 25.41
N THR A 165 -42.68 -25.98 24.71
CA THR A 165 -42.61 -26.10 23.25
C THR A 165 -43.21 -24.86 22.59
N GLY A 166 -44.34 -24.35 23.09
CA GLY A 166 -44.96 -23.11 22.61
C GLY A 166 -44.04 -21.90 22.77
N ALA A 167 -43.40 -21.76 23.94
CA ALA A 167 -42.43 -20.69 24.17
C ALA A 167 -41.20 -20.79 23.25
N MET A 168 -40.71 -22.01 22.99
CA MET A 168 -39.60 -22.25 22.07
C MET A 168 -39.97 -21.93 20.61
N ILE A 169 -41.17 -22.32 20.19
CA ILE A 169 -41.70 -21.99 18.85
C ILE A 169 -41.79 -20.47 18.68
N LEU A 170 -42.41 -19.75 19.62
CA LEU A 170 -42.55 -18.29 19.54
C LEU A 170 -41.18 -17.58 19.50
N LYS A 171 -40.20 -18.08 20.26
CA LYS A 171 -38.83 -17.55 20.23
C LYS A 171 -38.19 -17.75 18.86
N HIS A 172 -38.24 -18.97 18.31
CA HIS A 172 -37.65 -19.25 17.01
C HIS A 172 -38.38 -18.53 15.87
N GLU A 173 -39.69 -18.37 15.96
CA GLU A 173 -40.46 -17.59 14.98
C GLU A 173 -40.02 -16.12 14.97
N ALA A 174 -39.80 -15.52 16.14
CA ALA A 174 -39.26 -14.17 16.25
C ALA A 174 -37.84 -14.05 15.67
N GLU A 175 -36.96 -15.03 15.94
CA GLU A 175 -35.60 -15.08 15.37
C GLU A 175 -35.64 -15.22 13.84
N VAL A 176 -36.47 -16.11 13.30
CA VAL A 176 -36.65 -16.30 11.86
C VAL A 176 -37.18 -15.03 11.21
N LYS A 177 -38.13 -14.33 11.83
CA LYS A 177 -38.65 -13.05 11.33
C LYS A 177 -37.54 -12.00 11.23
N ILE A 178 -36.73 -11.84 12.29
CA ILE A 178 -35.62 -10.88 12.31
C ILE A 178 -34.58 -11.22 11.24
N ASP A 179 -34.18 -12.49 11.12
CA ASP A 179 -33.19 -12.91 10.12
C ASP A 179 -33.72 -12.77 8.69
N SER A 180 -34.99 -13.08 8.48
CA SER A 180 -35.65 -12.91 7.18
C SER A 180 -35.72 -11.44 6.77
N GLU A 181 -36.08 -10.54 7.69
CA GLU A 181 -36.05 -9.10 7.43
C GLU A 181 -34.64 -8.59 7.11
N ARG A 182 -33.62 -9.04 7.86
CA ARG A 182 -32.23 -8.68 7.60
C ARG A 182 -31.78 -9.14 6.21
N ARG A 183 -32.02 -10.41 5.87
CA ARG A 183 -31.70 -10.96 4.54
C ARG A 183 -32.45 -10.25 3.43
N ALA A 184 -33.73 -9.93 3.63
CA ALA A 184 -34.51 -9.18 2.65
C ALA A 184 -33.89 -7.81 2.37
N ARG A 185 -33.49 -7.07 3.42
CA ARG A 185 -32.79 -5.78 3.27
C ARG A 185 -31.46 -5.93 2.56
N GLU A 186 -30.68 -6.97 2.87
CA GLU A 186 -29.40 -7.26 2.20
C GLU A 186 -29.60 -7.57 0.71
N ILE A 187 -30.58 -8.42 0.37
CA ILE A 187 -30.90 -8.77 -1.02
C ILE A 187 -31.36 -7.54 -1.80
N ILE A 188 -32.27 -6.74 -1.23
CA ILE A 188 -32.73 -5.49 -1.86
C ILE A 188 -31.56 -4.51 -2.01
N GLY A 189 -30.71 -4.36 -1.00
CA GLY A 189 -29.53 -3.51 -1.06
C GLY A 189 -28.56 -3.92 -2.16
N MET A 190 -28.27 -5.22 -2.29
CA MET A 190 -27.44 -5.76 -3.35
C MET A 190 -28.05 -5.57 -4.74
N ALA A 191 -29.37 -5.76 -4.87
CA ALA A 191 -30.07 -5.52 -6.12
C ALA A 191 -29.96 -4.03 -6.51
N VAL A 192 -30.23 -3.11 -5.59
CA VAL A 192 -30.07 -1.67 -5.84
C VAL A 192 -28.63 -1.34 -6.23
N GLN A 193 -27.62 -1.82 -5.51
CA GLN A 193 -26.22 -1.59 -5.86
C GLN A 193 -25.86 -2.08 -7.27
N ARG A 194 -26.39 -3.25 -7.66
CA ARG A 194 -26.11 -3.84 -8.98
C ARG A 194 -26.76 -3.09 -10.13
N TYR A 195 -27.99 -2.59 -9.93
CA TYR A 195 -28.77 -1.94 -10.98
C TYR A 195 -28.68 -0.41 -10.98
N ALA A 196 -28.27 0.21 -9.87
CA ALA A 196 -28.28 1.67 -9.72
C ALA A 196 -27.50 2.37 -10.84
N SER A 197 -26.26 1.93 -11.14
CA SER A 197 -25.44 2.60 -12.15
C SER A 197 -25.98 2.43 -13.58
N ALA A 198 -26.47 1.24 -13.94
CA ALA A 198 -27.00 1.00 -15.27
C ALA A 198 -28.33 1.74 -15.47
N HIS A 199 -29.21 1.69 -14.47
CA HIS A 199 -30.51 2.36 -14.52
C HIS A 199 -30.38 3.89 -14.49
N THR A 200 -29.45 4.46 -13.72
CA THR A 200 -29.22 5.90 -13.76
C THR A 200 -28.72 6.33 -15.14
N SER A 201 -27.72 5.67 -15.71
CA SER A 201 -27.23 5.99 -17.05
C SER A 201 -28.33 5.88 -18.13
N GLU A 202 -29.14 4.81 -18.09
CA GLU A 202 -30.25 4.60 -19.03
C GLU A 202 -31.46 5.51 -18.78
N SER A 203 -31.62 6.08 -17.60
CA SER A 203 -32.74 6.97 -17.26
C SER A 203 -32.38 8.46 -17.38
N THR A 204 -31.10 8.83 -17.22
CA THR A 204 -30.70 10.25 -17.20
C THR A 204 -30.11 10.74 -18.50
N VAL A 205 -29.65 9.87 -19.40
CA VAL A 205 -28.93 10.28 -20.62
C VAL A 205 -29.54 9.64 -21.87
N SER A 206 -29.73 10.41 -22.94
CA SER A 206 -30.18 9.95 -24.25
C SER A 206 -29.30 10.55 -25.35
N THR A 207 -28.92 9.75 -26.34
CA THR A 207 -28.13 10.21 -27.49
C THR A 207 -29.04 10.57 -28.67
N VAL A 208 -28.66 11.61 -29.42
CA VAL A 208 -29.28 12.01 -30.68
C VAL A 208 -28.19 12.07 -31.76
N ASP A 209 -28.38 11.33 -32.84
CA ASP A 209 -27.46 11.31 -33.97
C ASP A 209 -27.62 12.58 -34.81
N ILE A 210 -26.50 13.22 -35.14
CA ILE A 210 -26.44 14.41 -35.98
C ILE A 210 -25.72 14.09 -37.31
N PRO A 211 -26.24 14.54 -38.46
CA PRO A 211 -25.72 14.14 -39.76
C PRO A 211 -24.42 14.88 -40.15
N SER A 212 -24.10 16.02 -39.52
CA SER A 212 -22.85 16.76 -39.76
C SER A 212 -22.53 17.74 -38.62
N ASP A 213 -21.26 18.13 -38.50
CA ASP A 213 -20.81 19.15 -37.54
C ASP A 213 -21.40 20.54 -37.82
N GLU A 214 -21.86 20.79 -39.05
CA GLU A 214 -22.61 22.02 -39.38
C GLU A 214 -23.95 22.08 -38.64
N VAL A 215 -24.63 20.93 -38.46
CA VAL A 215 -25.84 20.83 -37.63
C VAL A 215 -25.48 21.05 -36.17
N LYS A 216 -24.37 20.51 -35.68
CA LYS A 216 -23.84 20.74 -34.32
C LYS A 216 -23.65 22.23 -34.02
N GLY A 217 -23.03 22.97 -34.96
CA GLY A 217 -22.86 24.42 -34.85
C GLY A 217 -24.18 25.20 -34.80
N ARG A 218 -25.21 24.76 -35.54
CA ARG A 218 -26.56 25.34 -35.49
C ARG A 218 -27.30 25.03 -34.19
N ILE A 219 -27.11 23.83 -33.61
CA ILE A 219 -27.66 23.44 -32.30
C ILE A 219 -27.09 24.33 -31.20
N ILE A 220 -25.78 24.60 -31.20
CA ILE A 220 -25.16 25.52 -30.23
C ILE A 220 -25.65 26.96 -30.47
N GLY A 221 -25.59 27.43 -31.71
CA GLY A 221 -25.87 28.81 -32.08
C GLY A 221 -24.77 29.79 -31.64
N ARG A 222 -24.83 31.03 -32.11
CA ARG A 222 -23.86 32.07 -31.73
C ARG A 222 -23.91 32.30 -30.21
N GLU A 223 -22.76 32.18 -29.55
CA GLU A 223 -22.62 32.29 -28.08
C GLU A 223 -23.49 31.32 -27.26
N GLY A 224 -23.89 30.18 -27.84
CA GLY A 224 -24.75 29.22 -27.15
C GLY A 224 -26.22 29.66 -27.04
N ARG A 225 -26.67 30.63 -27.85
CA ARG A 225 -28.04 31.15 -27.78
C ARG A 225 -29.10 30.08 -28.03
N ASN A 226 -28.87 29.17 -28.97
CA ASN A 226 -29.86 28.17 -29.37
C ASN A 226 -29.94 27.03 -28.34
N ILE A 227 -28.79 26.53 -27.90
CA ILE A 227 -28.72 25.47 -26.88
C ILE A 227 -29.35 25.92 -25.56
N ARG A 228 -29.06 27.15 -25.09
CA ARG A 228 -29.70 27.69 -23.87
C ARG A 228 -31.20 27.88 -24.00
N ALA A 229 -31.68 28.30 -25.18
CA ALA A 229 -33.12 28.43 -25.42
C ALA A 229 -33.80 27.05 -25.39
N PHE A 230 -33.15 26.04 -25.98
CA PHE A 230 -33.61 24.66 -25.97
C PHE A 230 -33.64 24.06 -24.57
N GLU A 231 -32.56 24.20 -23.80
CA GLU A 231 -32.47 23.74 -22.41
C GLU A 231 -33.54 24.41 -21.53
N LYS A 232 -33.77 25.73 -21.72
CA LYS A 232 -34.81 26.45 -20.98
C LYS A 232 -36.23 26.00 -21.34
N ALA A 233 -36.50 25.72 -22.62
CA ALA A 233 -37.82 25.32 -23.09
C ALA A 233 -38.18 23.88 -22.66
N THR A 234 -37.21 22.97 -22.73
CA THR A 234 -37.41 21.53 -22.44
C THR A 234 -37.12 21.16 -20.99
N GLY A 235 -36.31 21.97 -20.28
CA GLY A 235 -35.85 21.66 -18.93
C GLY A 235 -34.88 20.47 -18.88
N VAL A 236 -34.12 20.25 -19.96
CA VAL A 236 -33.04 19.26 -20.07
C VAL A 236 -31.71 19.98 -20.27
N ASP A 237 -30.60 19.29 -20.01
CA ASP A 237 -29.24 19.77 -20.33
C ASP A 237 -28.78 19.12 -21.63
N VAL A 238 -28.17 19.89 -22.53
CA VAL A 238 -27.63 19.37 -23.78
C VAL A 238 -26.11 19.45 -23.75
N ILE A 239 -25.47 18.29 -23.81
CA ILE A 239 -24.02 18.17 -23.75
C ILE A 239 -23.49 17.96 -25.16
N VAL A 240 -22.62 18.88 -25.59
CA VAL A 240 -21.95 18.85 -26.88
C VAL A 240 -20.44 18.74 -26.62
N ASP A 241 -19.86 17.59 -26.96
CA ASP A 241 -18.43 17.28 -26.76
C ASP A 241 -17.73 17.03 -28.11
N ASP A 242 -16.42 16.76 -28.13
CA ASP A 242 -15.61 16.55 -29.33
C ASP A 242 -15.94 15.25 -30.11
N THR A 243 -16.90 14.45 -29.63
CA THR A 243 -17.37 13.26 -30.35
C THR A 243 -18.13 13.67 -31.62
N PRO A 244 -17.70 13.20 -32.82
CA PRO A 244 -18.38 13.50 -34.08
C PRO A 244 -19.69 12.71 -34.17
N GLY A 245 -20.71 13.32 -34.78
CA GLY A 245 -21.94 12.61 -35.15
C GLY A 245 -22.99 12.41 -34.05
N VAL A 246 -22.73 12.80 -32.79
CA VAL A 246 -23.69 12.60 -31.68
C VAL A 246 -23.76 13.82 -30.76
N VAL A 247 -24.97 14.13 -30.29
CA VAL A 247 -25.24 15.08 -29.19
C VAL A 247 -25.95 14.35 -28.06
N ILE A 248 -25.64 14.71 -26.82
CA ILE A 248 -26.16 14.05 -25.63
C ILE A 248 -27.21 14.94 -24.97
N VAL A 249 -28.40 14.39 -24.71
CA VAL A 249 -29.49 15.04 -23.95
C VAL A 249 -29.56 14.39 -22.58
N SER A 250 -29.39 15.18 -21.52
CA SER A 250 -29.36 14.75 -20.14
C SER A 250 -30.49 15.37 -19.34
N ALA A 251 -31.29 14.57 -18.62
CA ALA A 251 -32.27 15.07 -17.66
C ALA A 251 -32.65 14.00 -16.64
N PHE A 252 -32.92 14.40 -15.40
CA PHE A 252 -33.36 13.48 -14.34
C PHE A 252 -34.77 12.92 -14.56
N ASP A 253 -35.62 13.61 -15.32
CA ASP A 253 -36.98 13.19 -15.66
C ASP A 253 -36.98 12.48 -17.02
N SER A 254 -37.33 11.19 -17.03
CA SER A 254 -37.35 10.36 -18.23
C SER A 254 -38.31 10.88 -19.31
N VAL A 255 -39.41 11.56 -18.91
CA VAL A 255 -40.38 12.13 -19.83
C VAL A 255 -39.80 13.38 -20.48
N ARG A 256 -39.22 14.29 -19.69
CA ARG A 256 -38.56 15.49 -20.24
C ARG A 256 -37.39 15.15 -21.15
N ARG A 257 -36.60 14.15 -20.77
CA ARG A 257 -35.49 13.65 -21.59
C ARG A 257 -35.96 13.15 -22.95
N GLU A 258 -37.05 12.39 -22.99
CA GLU A 258 -37.60 11.87 -24.25
C GLU A 258 -38.24 12.97 -25.10
N ILE A 259 -38.96 13.92 -24.47
CA ILE A 259 -39.47 15.13 -25.13
C ILE A 259 -38.30 15.93 -25.72
N GLY A 260 -37.21 16.11 -24.97
CA GLY A 260 -35.99 16.77 -25.45
C GLY A 260 -35.34 16.03 -26.61
N LYS A 261 -35.17 14.71 -26.52
CA LYS A 261 -34.63 13.88 -27.61
C LYS A 261 -35.47 13.99 -28.89
N LEU A 262 -36.79 13.86 -28.77
CA LEU A 262 -37.72 13.95 -29.89
C LEU A 262 -37.76 15.36 -30.49
N SER A 263 -37.82 16.38 -29.65
CA SER A 263 -37.81 17.79 -30.08
C SER A 263 -36.53 18.13 -30.82
N LEU A 264 -35.37 17.69 -30.32
CA LEU A 264 -34.08 17.90 -30.97
C LEU A 264 -34.01 17.16 -32.31
N THR A 265 -34.52 15.93 -32.38
CA THR A 265 -34.60 15.14 -33.62
C THR A 265 -35.47 15.84 -34.67
N LYS A 266 -36.66 16.34 -34.28
CA LYS A 266 -37.55 17.10 -35.16
C LYS A 266 -36.90 18.40 -35.65
N LEU A 267 -36.21 19.13 -34.78
CA LEU A 267 -35.49 20.36 -35.14
C LEU A 267 -34.33 20.10 -36.12
N ILE A 268 -33.63 18.97 -35.99
CA ILE A 268 -32.58 18.55 -36.93
C ILE A 268 -33.18 18.23 -38.30
N GLN A 269 -34.32 17.53 -38.34
CA GLN A 269 -35.02 17.20 -39.58
C GLN A 269 -35.57 18.45 -40.29
N ASP A 270 -36.11 19.42 -39.54
CA ASP A 270 -36.61 20.70 -40.06
C ASP A 270 -35.45 21.63 -40.51
N GLY A 271 -34.26 21.46 -39.94
CA GLY A 271 -33.05 22.22 -40.29
C GLY A 271 -33.06 23.68 -39.81
N ARG A 272 -34.14 24.14 -39.16
CA ARG A 272 -34.30 25.50 -38.62
C ARG A 272 -34.19 25.48 -37.09
N ILE A 273 -33.02 25.86 -36.58
CA ILE A 273 -32.75 25.85 -35.14
C ILE A 273 -32.56 27.30 -34.68
N HIS A 274 -33.64 27.92 -34.18
CA HIS A 274 -33.63 29.26 -33.57
C HIS A 274 -34.69 29.35 -32.46
N PRO A 275 -34.57 30.29 -31.50
CA PRO A 275 -35.36 30.24 -30.26
C PRO A 275 -36.88 30.13 -30.45
N SER A 276 -37.47 30.91 -31.36
CA SER A 276 -38.93 30.85 -31.60
C SER A 276 -39.41 29.50 -32.14
N ARG A 277 -38.60 28.83 -32.97
CA ARG A 277 -38.96 27.52 -33.53
C ARG A 277 -38.76 26.40 -32.52
N ILE A 278 -37.77 26.55 -31.65
CA ILE A 278 -37.51 25.64 -30.53
C ILE A 278 -38.72 25.61 -29.58
N GLU A 279 -39.23 26.76 -29.16
CA GLU A 279 -40.40 26.84 -28.27
C GLU A 279 -41.65 26.21 -28.90
N GLU A 280 -41.86 26.40 -30.21
CA GLU A 280 -42.98 25.82 -30.97
C GLU A 280 -42.88 24.29 -31.02
N ILE A 281 -41.75 23.73 -31.45
CA ILE A 281 -41.56 22.28 -31.60
C ILE A 281 -41.65 21.56 -30.24
N VAL A 282 -41.17 22.19 -29.17
CA VAL A 282 -41.26 21.63 -27.81
C VAL A 282 -42.70 21.64 -27.29
N ALA A 283 -43.52 22.62 -27.64
CA ALA A 283 -44.94 22.63 -27.27
C ALA A 283 -45.78 21.61 -28.05
N GLU A 284 -45.34 21.25 -29.26
CA GLU A 284 -45.98 20.24 -30.12
C GLU A 284 -45.55 18.78 -29.81
N THR A 285 -44.53 18.58 -28.97
CA THR A 285 -43.92 17.28 -28.69
C THR A 285 -44.25 16.80 -27.28
#